data_AF-A0A8H4VAR7-F1
#
_entry.id   AF-A0A8H4VAR7-F1
#
_cell.length_a   1.000
_cell.length_b   1.000
_cell.length_c   1.000
_cell.angle_alpha   90.00
_cell.angle_beta   90.00
_cell.angle_gamma   90.00
#
_symmetry.space_group_name_H-M   'P 1'
#
loop_
_entity.id
_entity.type
_entity.pdbx_description
1 polymer ?
#
loop_
_entity_poly.entity_id
_entity_poly.type
_entity_poly.pdbx_seq_one_letter_code
_entity_poly.pdbx_strand_id
1 'polypeptide(L)'
;MIKILLKMHLVFDFDGTITVQDTMGEFAASAVAWQQKRLGRDLRGAWDEAVRAYSADLAAVTGWDSATTLEAECRFLSSLRTVEEASLERVRRSGLLTGLGRAELFRMGGSAVAEGRVKIREGFGAVTELAERRGWRTDVVSAHWSGAFVEGVLNGAGVTWEEEEEEDDEVECLVQGADYGIAILRPESALVPLLSRLGLSAPAVTDMVRTRGRIGSATDFDQVLRSGLLQTLDRYVEG
;
A
#
# COMPACT_ATOMS: atom_id res chain seq x y z
N MET A 1 -5.79 39.34 3.40
CA MET A 1 -6.55 38.10 3.17
C MET A 1 -5.51 37.01 2.97
N ILE A 2 -5.34 36.12 3.95
CA ILE A 2 -4.32 35.06 3.91
C ILE A 2 -4.92 33.94 3.06
N LYS A 3 -4.31 33.65 1.90
CA LYS A 3 -4.62 32.46 1.10
C LYS A 3 -4.19 31.25 1.91
N ILE A 4 -5.15 30.49 2.44
CA ILE A 4 -4.87 29.18 3.02
C ILE A 4 -4.67 28.24 1.84
N LEU A 5 -3.41 27.93 1.50
CA LEU A 5 -3.12 26.86 0.55
C LEU A 5 -3.53 25.55 1.22
N LEU A 6 -4.61 24.93 0.74
CA LEU A 6 -4.94 23.56 1.12
C LEU A 6 -3.84 22.63 0.59
N LYS A 7 -3.16 21.92 1.48
CA LYS A 7 -2.18 20.89 1.12
C LYS A 7 -2.92 19.57 0.97
N MET A 8 -3.15 19.18 -0.29
CA MET A 8 -3.69 17.87 -0.63
C MET A 8 -2.58 16.82 -0.60
N HIS A 9 -2.88 15.71 0.07
CA HIS A 9 -2.00 14.55 0.15
C HIS A 9 -2.80 13.31 -0.26
N LEU A 10 -2.37 12.62 -1.31
CA LEU A 10 -3.00 11.37 -1.72
C LEU A 10 -2.16 10.21 -1.16
N VAL A 11 -2.80 9.30 -0.42
CA VAL A 11 -2.10 8.14 0.15
C VAL A 11 -2.73 6.88 -0.39
N PHE A 12 -1.91 6.01 -0.95
CA PHE A 12 -2.35 4.80 -1.62
C PHE A 12 -1.82 3.57 -0.91
N ASP A 13 -2.69 2.60 -0.70
CA ASP A 13 -2.26 1.22 -0.51
C ASP A 13 -1.68 0.68 -1.84
N PHE A 14 -0.81 -0.32 -1.77
CA PHE A 14 -0.16 -0.89 -2.96
C PHE A 14 -0.91 -2.11 -3.50
N ASP A 15 -0.91 -3.22 -2.77
CA ASP A 15 -1.38 -4.51 -3.27
C ASP A 15 -2.91 -4.59 -3.34
N GLY A 16 -3.43 -4.85 -4.53
CA GLY A 16 -4.88 -4.84 -4.76
C GLY A 16 -5.50 -3.45 -4.82
N THR A 17 -4.71 -2.40 -4.55
CA THR A 17 -5.10 -0.99 -4.66
C THR A 17 -4.46 -0.35 -5.89
N ILE A 18 -3.16 -0.04 -5.86
CA ILE A 18 -2.39 0.41 -7.04
C ILE A 18 -2.21 -0.74 -8.03
N THR A 19 -1.84 -1.93 -7.56
CA THR A 19 -1.76 -3.12 -8.39
C THR A 19 -3.12 -3.80 -8.47
N VAL A 20 -3.40 -4.48 -9.58
CA VAL A 20 -4.67 -5.19 -9.76
C VAL A 20 -4.80 -6.40 -8.80
N GLN A 21 -3.66 -6.94 -8.36
CA GLN A 21 -3.52 -8.18 -7.63
C GLN A 21 -2.38 -8.09 -6.62
N ASP A 22 -2.39 -8.96 -5.60
CA ASP A 22 -1.26 -9.17 -4.70
C ASP A 22 0.03 -9.50 -5.47
N THR A 23 1.14 -8.88 -5.08
CA THR A 23 2.45 -9.02 -5.74
C THR A 23 3.46 -9.86 -4.97
N MET A 24 3.15 -10.30 -3.74
CA MET A 24 4.06 -11.10 -2.91
C MET A 24 4.43 -12.44 -3.57
N GLY A 25 3.46 -13.08 -4.22
CA GLY A 25 3.70 -14.31 -4.98
C GLY A 25 4.67 -14.11 -6.16
N GLU A 26 4.56 -12.98 -6.87
CA GLU A 26 5.44 -12.65 -7.99
C GLU A 26 6.84 -12.23 -7.51
N PHE A 27 6.91 -11.46 -6.43
CA PHE A 27 8.16 -11.13 -5.74
C PHE A 27 8.94 -12.41 -5.39
N ALA A 28 8.29 -13.37 -4.75
CA ALA A 28 8.88 -14.65 -4.40
C ALA A 28 9.31 -15.45 -5.64
N ALA A 29 8.48 -15.51 -6.68
CA ALA A 29 8.80 -16.19 -7.93
C ALA A 29 10.03 -15.58 -8.62
N SER A 30 10.14 -14.25 -8.63
CA SER A 30 11.29 -13.52 -9.15
C SER A 30 12.57 -13.81 -8.34
N ALA A 31 12.48 -13.85 -7.00
CA ALA A 31 13.57 -14.23 -6.13
C ALA A 31 14.03 -15.68 -6.35
N VAL A 32 13.09 -16.63 -6.47
CA VAL A 32 13.37 -18.03 -6.83
C VAL A 32 14.11 -18.10 -8.16
N ALA A 33 13.62 -17.43 -9.20
CA ALA A 33 14.22 -17.47 -10.52
C ALA A 33 15.66 -16.92 -10.51
N TRP A 34 15.91 -15.90 -9.67
CA TRP A 34 17.25 -15.37 -9.47
C TRP A 34 18.18 -16.36 -8.76
N GLN A 35 17.71 -17.02 -7.70
CA GLN A 35 18.49 -18.05 -7.00
C GLN A 35 18.79 -19.25 -7.90
N GLN A 36 17.83 -19.65 -8.73
CA GLN A 36 18.02 -20.69 -9.73
C GLN A 36 19.11 -20.31 -10.73
N LYS A 37 19.12 -19.07 -11.23
CA LYS A 37 20.14 -18.58 -12.17
C LYS A 37 21.51 -18.46 -11.52
N ARG A 38 21.60 -18.00 -10.27
CA ARG A 38 22.87 -17.73 -9.59
C ARG A 38 23.52 -18.98 -8.99
N LEU A 39 22.72 -19.82 -8.33
CA LEU A 39 23.20 -20.93 -7.51
C LEU A 39 22.73 -22.31 -8.03
N GLY A 40 21.87 -22.35 -9.06
CA GLY A 40 21.25 -23.61 -9.51
C GLY A 40 20.26 -24.20 -8.51
N ARG A 41 19.82 -23.42 -7.51
CA ARG A 41 18.92 -23.87 -6.43
C ARG A 41 17.49 -23.44 -6.72
N ASP A 42 16.61 -24.42 -6.75
CA ASP A 42 15.16 -24.19 -6.81
C ASP A 42 14.61 -24.09 -5.38
N LEU A 43 14.17 -22.89 -5.01
CA LEU A 43 13.63 -22.61 -3.67
C LEU A 43 12.10 -22.51 -3.64
N ARG A 44 11.39 -22.91 -4.70
CA ARG A 44 9.91 -22.89 -4.73
C ARG A 44 9.30 -23.67 -3.58
N GLY A 45 9.80 -24.88 -3.30
CA GLY A 45 9.29 -25.69 -2.21
C GLY A 45 9.43 -25.02 -0.83
N ALA A 46 10.51 -24.27 -0.61
CA ALA A 46 10.71 -23.53 0.64
C ALA A 46 9.79 -22.32 0.75
N TRP A 47 9.52 -21.63 -0.36
CA TRP A 47 8.50 -20.58 -0.41
C TRP A 47 7.10 -21.15 -0.12
N ASP A 48 6.71 -22.23 -0.79
CA ASP A 48 5.39 -22.85 -0.59
C ASP A 48 5.20 -23.32 0.86
N GLU A 49 6.26 -23.82 1.50
CA GLU A 49 6.24 -24.17 2.91
C GLU A 49 6.07 -22.94 3.82
N ALA A 50 6.78 -21.83 3.54
CA ALA A 50 6.63 -20.59 4.29
C ALA A 50 5.20 -20.03 4.20
N VAL A 51 4.59 -20.03 3.01
CA VAL A 51 3.20 -19.60 2.81
C VAL A 51 2.21 -20.49 3.57
N ARG A 52 2.38 -21.82 3.51
CA ARG A 52 1.54 -22.77 4.26
C ARG A 52 1.66 -22.55 5.76
N ALA A 53 2.88 -22.37 6.28
CA ALA A 53 3.12 -22.14 7.69
C ALA A 53 2.51 -20.81 8.16
N TYR A 54 2.70 -19.72 7.40
CA TYR A 54 2.06 -18.43 7.69
C TYR A 54 0.54 -18.54 7.72
N SER A 55 -0.06 -19.24 6.76
CA SER A 55 -1.53 -19.44 6.71
C SER A 55 -2.03 -20.21 7.93
N ALA A 56 -1.27 -21.21 8.39
CA ALA A 56 -1.60 -21.97 9.60
C ALA A 56 -1.47 -21.13 10.87
N ASP A 57 -0.40 -20.33 10.98
CA ASP A 57 -0.18 -19.42 12.12
C ASP A 57 -1.27 -18.37 12.18
N LEU A 58 -1.63 -17.76 11.04
CA LEU A 58 -2.69 -16.78 10.93
C LEU A 58 -4.07 -17.36 11.29
N ALA A 59 -4.37 -18.58 10.85
CA ALA A 59 -5.61 -19.28 11.20
C ALA A 59 -5.71 -19.64 12.69
N ALA A 60 -4.58 -19.73 13.39
CA ALA A 60 -4.54 -19.96 14.83
C ALA A 60 -4.73 -18.67 15.65
N VAL A 61 -4.62 -17.49 15.03
CA VAL A 61 -4.90 -16.22 15.69
C VAL A 61 -6.40 -16.11 15.94
N THR A 62 -6.77 -15.80 17.18
CA THR A 62 -8.16 -15.62 17.60
C THR A 62 -8.37 -14.19 18.12
N GLY A 63 -9.62 -13.74 18.15
CA GLY A 63 -9.97 -12.43 18.73
C GLY A 63 -10.18 -11.28 17.73
N TRP A 64 -9.98 -11.52 16.42
CA TRP A 64 -10.24 -10.50 15.39
C TRP A 64 -11.69 -10.01 15.43
N ASP A 65 -12.65 -10.92 15.56
CA ASP A 65 -14.08 -10.61 15.61
C ASP A 65 -14.52 -9.86 16.89
N SER A 66 -13.61 -9.67 17.85
CA SER A 66 -13.91 -9.09 19.17
C SER A 66 -13.35 -7.67 19.37
N ALA A 67 -12.53 -7.17 18.44
CA ALA A 67 -11.95 -5.83 18.52
C ALA A 67 -13.00 -4.75 18.15
N THR A 68 -13.62 -4.16 19.17
CA THR A 68 -14.61 -3.06 19.01
C THR A 68 -14.04 -1.68 19.30
N THR A 69 -12.79 -1.60 19.77
CA THR A 69 -12.10 -0.34 20.10
C THR A 69 -10.75 -0.26 19.40
N LEU A 70 -10.27 0.96 19.15
CA LEU A 70 -8.94 1.21 18.57
C LEU A 70 -7.83 0.52 19.39
N GLU A 71 -7.87 0.64 20.72
CA GLU A 71 -6.86 0.02 21.58
C GLU A 71 -6.86 -1.52 21.49
N ALA A 72 -8.03 -2.13 21.34
CA ALA A 72 -8.15 -3.57 21.14
C ALA A 72 -7.65 -4.00 19.75
N GLU A 73 -7.90 -3.18 18.72
CA GLU A 73 -7.38 -3.38 17.37
C GLU A 73 -5.85 -3.27 17.34
N CYS A 74 -5.26 -2.20 17.90
CA CYS A 74 -3.81 -2.04 17.99
C CYS A 74 -3.18 -3.22 18.73
N ARG A 75 -3.82 -3.70 19.82
CA ARG A 75 -3.38 -4.89 20.55
C ARG A 75 -3.48 -6.16 19.71
N PHE A 76 -4.54 -6.30 18.91
CA PHE A 76 -4.72 -7.41 17.99
C PHE A 76 -3.67 -7.38 16.86
N LEU A 77 -3.48 -6.25 16.18
CA LEU A 77 -2.44 -6.06 15.17
C LEU A 77 -1.05 -6.30 15.76
N SER A 78 -0.79 -5.80 16.97
CA SER A 78 0.45 -6.09 17.71
C SER A 78 0.62 -7.58 18.00
N SER A 79 -0.47 -8.34 18.15
CA SER A 79 -0.39 -9.79 18.32
C SER A 79 -0.02 -10.52 17.01
N LEU A 80 -0.40 -9.96 15.86
CA LEU A 80 -0.03 -10.48 14.54
C LEU A 80 1.47 -10.33 14.25
N ARG A 81 2.15 -9.35 14.87
CA ARG A 81 3.60 -9.16 14.75
C ARG A 81 4.38 -10.45 14.95
N THR A 82 3.99 -11.30 15.91
CA THR A 82 4.67 -12.58 16.15
C THR A 82 4.54 -13.56 14.97
N VAL A 83 3.40 -13.54 14.28
CA VAL A 83 3.14 -14.35 13.08
C VAL A 83 3.93 -13.81 11.88
N GLU A 84 3.98 -12.48 11.73
CA GLU A 84 4.75 -11.81 10.67
C GLU A 84 6.25 -12.04 10.83
N GLU A 85 6.79 -11.84 12.04
CA GLU A 85 8.20 -12.10 12.35
C GLU A 85 8.57 -13.57 12.10
N ALA A 86 7.72 -14.53 12.49
CA ALA A 86 7.93 -15.95 12.21
C ALA A 86 7.93 -16.24 10.70
N SER A 87 7.08 -15.58 9.93
CA SER A 87 7.03 -15.68 8.47
C SER A 87 8.32 -15.18 7.82
N LEU A 88 8.77 -13.98 8.22
CA LEU A 88 10.02 -13.39 7.76
C LEU A 88 11.23 -14.26 8.10
N GLU A 89 11.28 -14.82 9.31
CA GLU A 89 12.37 -15.72 9.72
C GLU A 89 12.40 -17.01 8.88
N ARG A 90 11.25 -17.59 8.53
CA ARG A 90 11.19 -18.75 7.61
C ARG A 90 11.75 -18.42 6.23
N VAL A 91 11.36 -17.28 5.66
CA VAL A 91 11.88 -16.80 4.38
C VAL A 91 13.38 -16.53 4.47
N ARG A 92 13.85 -15.89 5.53
CA ARG A 92 15.28 -15.63 5.78
C ARG A 92 16.07 -16.93 5.85
N ARG A 93 15.61 -17.93 6.62
CA ARG A 93 16.28 -19.24 6.77
C ARG A 93 16.34 -20.05 5.48
N SER A 94 15.36 -19.90 4.60
CA SER A 94 15.38 -20.56 3.29
C SER A 94 16.52 -20.06 2.39
N GLY A 95 17.00 -18.83 2.66
CA GLY A 95 17.98 -18.13 1.84
C GLY A 95 17.39 -17.58 0.53
N LEU A 96 16.06 -17.50 0.41
CA LEU A 96 15.36 -17.00 -0.79
C LEU A 96 15.85 -15.62 -1.21
N LEU A 97 16.08 -14.73 -0.24
CA LEU A 97 16.53 -13.36 -0.49
C LEU A 97 18.04 -13.17 -0.38
N THR A 98 18.81 -14.23 -0.11
CA THR A 98 20.25 -14.13 0.15
C THR A 98 20.98 -13.60 -1.09
N GLY A 99 21.62 -12.44 -0.95
CA GLY A 99 22.41 -11.81 -2.00
C GLY A 99 21.62 -10.93 -2.97
N LEU A 100 20.31 -10.74 -2.74
CA LEU A 100 19.53 -9.71 -3.43
C LEU A 100 19.76 -8.37 -2.75
N GLY A 101 20.35 -7.41 -3.46
CA GLY A 101 20.44 -6.02 -3.02
C GLY A 101 19.29 -5.18 -3.56
N ARG A 102 19.20 -3.93 -3.12
CA ARG A 102 18.20 -2.93 -3.56
C ARG A 102 18.07 -2.87 -5.09
N ALA A 103 19.20 -2.84 -5.81
CA ALA A 103 19.21 -2.77 -7.27
C ALA A 103 18.65 -4.03 -7.96
N GLU A 104 18.83 -5.22 -7.40
CA GLU A 104 18.22 -6.45 -7.91
C GLU A 104 16.71 -6.43 -7.68
N LEU A 105 16.28 -6.05 -6.47
CA LEU A 105 14.87 -6.00 -6.08
C LEU A 105 14.09 -4.97 -6.92
N PHE A 106 14.67 -3.79 -7.12
CA PHE A 106 14.13 -2.76 -8.03
C PHE A 106 13.97 -3.29 -9.46
N ARG A 107 15.00 -3.95 -9.99
CA ARG A 107 14.91 -4.53 -11.35
C ARG A 107 13.87 -5.63 -11.44
N MET A 108 13.67 -6.42 -10.40
CA MET A 108 12.61 -7.44 -10.35
C MET A 108 11.23 -6.80 -10.48
N GLY A 109 10.95 -5.75 -9.71
CA GLY A 109 9.68 -5.01 -9.78
C GLY A 109 9.42 -4.46 -11.18
N GLY A 110 10.39 -3.74 -11.74
CA GLY A 110 10.26 -3.16 -13.08
C GLY A 110 10.11 -4.22 -14.19
N SER A 111 10.83 -5.34 -14.07
CA SER A 111 10.70 -6.46 -15.02
C SER A 111 9.33 -7.13 -14.92
N ALA A 112 8.79 -7.29 -13.70
CA ALA A 112 7.48 -7.88 -13.49
C ALA A 112 6.36 -7.07 -14.17
N VAL A 113 6.47 -5.74 -14.18
CA VAL A 113 5.55 -4.86 -14.94
C VAL A 113 5.79 -4.96 -16.44
N ALA A 114 7.04 -4.83 -16.89
CA ALA A 114 7.39 -4.87 -18.31
C ALA A 114 6.97 -6.18 -19.00
N GLU A 115 7.00 -7.29 -18.25
CA GLU A 115 6.61 -8.61 -18.72
C GLU A 115 5.13 -8.93 -18.45
N GLY A 116 4.37 -7.99 -17.91
CA GLY A 116 2.92 -8.10 -17.68
C GLY A 116 2.50 -9.04 -16.55
N ARG A 117 3.43 -9.47 -15.70
CA ARG A 117 3.17 -10.30 -14.51
C ARG A 117 2.55 -9.50 -13.37
N VAL A 118 2.97 -8.24 -13.23
CA VAL A 118 2.33 -7.23 -12.37
C VAL A 118 1.63 -6.22 -13.25
N LYS A 119 0.39 -5.88 -12.89
CA LYS A 119 -0.42 -4.88 -13.60
C LYS A 119 -0.75 -3.74 -12.67
N ILE A 120 -0.33 -2.53 -13.04
CA ILE A 120 -0.81 -1.30 -12.43
C ILE A 120 -2.26 -1.08 -12.87
N ARG A 121 -3.12 -0.71 -11.93
CA ARG A 121 -4.53 -0.44 -12.17
C ARG A 121 -4.69 0.78 -13.06
N GLU A 122 -5.60 0.68 -14.02
CA GLU A 122 -5.96 1.79 -14.89
C GLU A 122 -6.41 3.01 -14.07
N GLY A 123 -6.06 4.21 -14.55
CA GLY A 123 -6.35 5.47 -13.88
C GLY A 123 -5.29 5.92 -12.87
N PHE A 124 -4.46 5.03 -12.32
CA PHE A 124 -3.44 5.43 -11.33
C PHE A 124 -2.48 6.49 -11.88
N GLY A 125 -1.90 6.25 -13.06
CA GLY A 125 -0.98 7.19 -13.71
C GLY A 125 -1.62 8.56 -14.01
N ALA A 126 -2.91 8.60 -14.31
CA ALA A 126 -3.62 9.86 -14.55
C ALA A 126 -3.84 10.64 -13.24
N VAL A 127 -4.05 9.95 -12.12
CA VAL A 127 -4.18 10.55 -10.79
C VAL A 127 -2.84 11.11 -10.31
N THR A 128 -1.74 10.37 -10.46
CA THR A 128 -0.40 10.82 -10.07
C THR A 128 0.10 11.98 -10.94
N GLU A 129 -0.10 11.92 -12.26
CA GLU A 129 0.23 13.04 -13.16
C GLU A 129 -0.58 14.30 -12.83
N LEU A 130 -1.85 14.14 -12.44
CA LEU A 130 -2.66 15.26 -11.96
C LEU A 130 -2.11 15.82 -10.65
N ALA A 131 -1.79 14.96 -9.67
CA ALA A 131 -1.20 15.36 -8.41
C ALA A 131 0.11 16.15 -8.61
N GLU A 132 1.00 15.65 -9.46
CA GLU A 132 2.27 16.31 -9.82
C GLU A 132 2.03 17.69 -10.43
N ARG A 133 1.16 17.81 -11.44
CA ARG A 133 0.82 19.11 -12.06
C ARG A 133 0.24 20.11 -11.07
N ARG A 134 -0.33 19.65 -9.96
CA ARG A 134 -0.93 20.49 -8.92
C ARG A 134 -0.03 20.68 -7.70
N GLY A 135 1.16 20.07 -7.67
CA GLY A 135 2.05 20.10 -6.52
C GLY A 135 1.46 19.43 -5.28
N TRP A 136 0.60 18.43 -5.47
CA TRP A 136 0.04 17.63 -4.37
C TRP A 136 1.04 16.53 -3.99
N ARG A 137 1.12 16.22 -2.70
CA ARG A 137 1.95 15.12 -2.20
C ARG A 137 1.26 13.79 -2.54
N THR A 138 2.04 12.77 -2.90
CA THR A 138 1.56 11.40 -3.11
C THR A 138 2.47 10.41 -2.41
N ASP A 139 1.92 9.63 -1.48
CA ASP A 139 2.66 8.59 -0.76
C ASP A 139 2.03 7.21 -0.96
N VAL A 140 2.84 6.17 -0.78
CA VAL A 140 2.40 4.77 -0.83
C VAL A 140 2.71 4.13 0.52
N VAL A 141 1.68 3.57 1.16
CA VAL A 141 1.81 2.81 2.42
C VAL A 141 1.51 1.36 2.10
N SER A 142 2.40 0.44 2.47
CA SER A 142 2.26 -0.96 2.07
C SER A 142 2.90 -1.92 3.07
N ALA A 143 2.19 -3.03 3.33
CA ALA A 143 2.73 -4.17 4.07
C ALA A 143 3.75 -5.02 3.26
N HIS A 144 4.09 -4.62 2.03
CA HIS A 144 5.02 -5.35 1.18
C HIS A 144 6.45 -5.31 1.74
N TRP A 145 7.13 -6.46 1.80
CA TRP A 145 8.43 -6.60 2.50
C TRP A 145 9.63 -5.93 1.81
N SER A 146 9.42 -5.23 0.69
CA SER A 146 10.51 -4.67 -0.10
C SER A 146 10.08 -3.37 -0.79
N GLY A 147 10.40 -2.23 -0.17
CA GLY A 147 10.20 -0.92 -0.78
C GLY A 147 10.89 -0.81 -2.15
N ALA A 148 12.11 -1.36 -2.29
CA ALA A 148 12.82 -1.38 -3.56
C ALA A 148 12.06 -2.11 -4.70
N PHE A 149 11.38 -3.22 -4.40
CA PHE A 149 10.55 -3.90 -5.38
C PHE A 149 9.33 -3.05 -5.77
N VAL A 150 8.63 -2.48 -4.78
CA VAL A 150 7.49 -1.59 -5.02
C VAL A 150 7.90 -0.39 -5.87
N GLU A 151 9.04 0.22 -5.55
CA GLU A 151 9.66 1.29 -6.34
C GLU A 151 9.93 0.87 -7.78
N GLY A 152 10.47 -0.34 -7.97
CA GLY A 152 10.64 -0.93 -9.29
C GLY A 152 9.33 -1.08 -10.06
N VAL A 153 8.25 -1.52 -9.39
CA VAL A 153 6.92 -1.65 -9.99
C VAL A 153 6.35 -0.29 -10.37
N LEU A 154 6.47 0.73 -9.52
CA LEU A 154 5.94 2.08 -9.78
C LEU A 154 6.88 2.96 -10.60
N ASN A 155 8.06 2.45 -10.98
CA ASN A 155 9.00 3.20 -11.79
C ASN A 155 8.35 3.58 -13.13
N GLY A 156 8.16 4.89 -13.36
CA GLY A 156 7.46 5.43 -14.52
C GLY A 156 5.95 5.68 -14.32
N ALA A 157 5.41 5.46 -13.11
CA ALA A 157 4.01 5.74 -12.76
C ALA A 157 3.80 7.13 -12.12
N GLY A 158 4.83 7.99 -12.09
CA GLY A 158 4.72 9.37 -11.57
C GLY A 158 4.62 9.48 -10.05
N VAL A 159 5.07 8.48 -9.29
CA VAL A 159 5.13 8.51 -7.82
C VAL A 159 6.52 8.97 -7.38
N THR A 160 6.58 10.00 -6.55
CA THR A 160 7.81 10.42 -5.86
C THR A 160 8.08 9.50 -4.68
N TRP A 161 9.31 9.03 -4.57
CA TRP A 161 9.77 8.15 -3.50
C TRP A 161 10.66 8.93 -2.54
N GLU A 162 10.23 9.07 -1.29
CA GLU A 162 11.08 9.48 -0.18
C GLU A 162 11.25 8.25 0.72
N GLU A 163 12.49 7.78 0.90
CA GLU A 163 12.79 6.73 1.89
C GLU A 163 12.71 7.37 3.27
N GLU A 164 11.59 7.18 3.98
CA GLU A 164 11.53 7.43 5.43
C GLU A 164 11.91 6.13 6.17
N GLU A 165 12.97 6.17 6.97
CA GLU A 165 13.24 5.14 7.98
C GLU A 165 12.21 5.31 9.10
N GLU A 166 11.09 4.58 9.06
CA GLU A 166 10.07 4.70 10.11
C GLU A 166 10.40 3.82 11.34
N GLU A 167 10.62 4.49 12.48
CA GLU A 167 10.15 4.04 13.78
C GLU A 167 8.64 4.34 13.84
N ASP A 168 7.84 3.29 14.04
CA ASP A 168 6.44 3.26 14.51
C ASP A 168 5.62 4.56 14.30
N ASP A 169 4.81 4.69 13.22
CA ASP A 169 3.54 5.48 13.18
C ASP A 169 2.82 5.53 11.78
N GLU A 170 2.63 4.39 11.10
CA GLU A 170 2.00 4.29 9.75
C GLU A 170 0.61 4.96 9.62
N VAL A 171 -0.12 5.10 10.71
CA VAL A 171 -1.49 5.68 10.73
C VAL A 171 -1.49 7.17 11.12
N GLU A 172 -0.50 7.62 11.90
CA GLU A 172 -0.40 9.04 12.29
C GLU A 172 0.05 9.89 11.09
N CYS A 173 0.88 9.33 10.21
CA CYS A 173 1.31 9.94 8.95
C CYS A 173 0.15 10.21 7.98
N LEU A 174 -0.86 9.32 7.92
CA LEU A 174 -2.10 9.51 7.15
C LEU A 174 -2.91 10.76 7.58
N VAL A 175 -2.72 11.25 8.80
CA VAL A 175 -3.59 12.25 9.42
C VAL A 175 -2.87 13.57 9.73
N GLN A 176 -1.55 13.58 9.96
CA GLN A 176 -0.85 14.75 10.52
C GLN A 176 -0.28 15.79 9.53
N GLY A 177 -0.32 15.56 8.22
CA GLY A 177 0.29 16.48 7.24
C GLY A 177 -0.65 17.17 6.24
N ALA A 178 -1.90 16.72 6.14
CA ALA A 178 -2.78 17.02 5.02
C ALA A 178 -4.13 17.59 5.45
N ASP A 179 -4.64 18.56 4.68
CA ASP A 179 -6.00 19.07 4.89
C ASP A 179 -7.05 18.05 4.39
N TYR A 180 -6.68 17.24 3.39
CA TYR A 180 -7.50 16.18 2.78
C TYR A 180 -6.65 15.00 2.31
N GLY A 181 -7.18 13.78 2.49
CA GLY A 181 -6.65 12.50 2.03
C GLY A 181 -7.69 11.68 1.27
N ILE A 182 -7.26 10.92 0.27
CA ILE A 182 -8.12 9.95 -0.43
C ILE A 182 -7.44 8.59 -0.27
N ALA A 183 -8.15 7.64 0.34
CA ALA A 183 -7.75 6.25 0.40
C ALA A 183 -8.54 5.49 -0.67
N ILE A 184 -7.84 4.82 -1.59
CA ILE A 184 -8.50 3.89 -2.50
C ILE A 184 -8.66 2.58 -1.76
N LEU A 185 -9.90 2.23 -1.43
CA LEU A 185 -10.23 1.14 -0.53
C LEU A 185 -11.19 0.17 -1.23
N ARG A 186 -10.81 -1.10 -1.30
CA ARG A 186 -11.74 -2.15 -1.71
C ARG A 186 -12.71 -2.50 -0.56
N PRO A 187 -13.91 -3.03 -0.86
CA PRO A 187 -14.86 -3.46 0.18
C PRO A 187 -14.27 -4.44 1.19
N GLU A 188 -13.31 -5.25 0.76
CA GLU A 188 -12.60 -6.24 1.58
C GLU A 188 -11.32 -5.68 2.23
N SER A 189 -11.01 -4.39 2.04
CA SER A 189 -9.81 -3.76 2.60
C SER A 189 -9.92 -3.66 4.13
N ALA A 190 -8.90 -4.16 4.83
CA ALA A 190 -8.79 -4.03 6.28
C ALA A 190 -8.73 -2.57 6.75
N LEU A 191 -8.40 -1.63 5.84
CA LEU A 191 -8.35 -0.20 6.11
C LEU A 191 -9.74 0.44 6.29
N VAL A 192 -10.80 -0.09 5.66
CA VAL A 192 -12.17 0.49 5.83
C VAL A 192 -12.67 0.31 7.27
N PRO A 193 -12.62 -0.89 7.86
CA PRO A 193 -12.91 -1.06 9.28
C PRO A 193 -11.95 -0.26 10.18
N LEU A 194 -10.67 -0.20 9.86
CA LEU A 194 -9.67 0.55 10.63
C LEU A 194 -10.00 2.05 10.71
N LEU A 195 -10.24 2.70 9.56
CA LEU A 195 -10.59 4.13 9.50
C LEU A 195 -11.89 4.42 10.27
N SER A 196 -12.92 3.59 10.09
CA SER A 196 -14.17 3.73 10.83
C SER A 196 -13.95 3.59 12.35
N ARG A 197 -13.06 2.70 12.79
CA ARG A 197 -12.71 2.49 14.21
C ARG A 197 -11.84 3.61 14.78
N LEU A 198 -11.05 4.28 13.95
CA LEU A 198 -10.27 5.48 14.30
C LEU A 198 -11.14 6.74 14.46
N GLY A 199 -12.46 6.63 14.30
CA GLY A 199 -13.37 7.78 14.26
C GLY A 199 -13.20 8.64 13.00
N LEU A 200 -12.44 8.15 12.02
CA LEU A 200 -12.22 8.79 10.75
C LEU A 200 -13.32 8.33 9.79
N SER A 201 -14.24 9.23 9.48
CA SER A 201 -15.22 8.97 8.43
C SER A 201 -14.50 9.01 7.08
N ALA A 202 -14.51 7.87 6.37
CA ALA A 202 -14.05 7.76 4.99
C ALA A 202 -15.25 7.55 4.04
N PRO A 203 -16.17 8.54 3.91
CA PRO A 203 -17.30 8.44 2.99
C PRO A 203 -16.80 8.24 1.55
N ALA A 204 -17.67 7.74 0.68
CA ALA A 204 -17.35 7.65 -0.74
C ALA A 204 -16.84 9.00 -1.27
N VAL A 205 -15.86 8.97 -2.17
CA VAL A 205 -15.19 10.16 -2.73
C VAL A 205 -16.18 11.16 -3.34
N THR A 206 -17.32 10.66 -3.84
CA THR A 206 -18.44 11.46 -4.36
C THR A 206 -19.21 12.23 -3.28
N ASP A 207 -19.18 11.76 -2.04
CA ASP A 207 -19.87 12.35 -0.89
C ASP A 207 -18.95 13.24 -0.04
N MET A 208 -17.62 13.15 -0.19
CA MET A 208 -16.64 13.90 0.61
C MET A 208 -16.90 15.41 0.64
N VAL A 209 -17.20 16.02 -0.51
CA VAL A 209 -17.49 17.46 -0.61
C VAL A 209 -18.71 17.84 0.25
N ARG A 210 -19.73 16.99 0.26
CA ARG A 210 -20.98 17.22 1.01
C ARG A 210 -20.78 17.03 2.51
N THR A 211 -19.97 16.04 2.90
CA THR A 211 -19.74 15.70 4.31
C THR A 211 -18.62 16.50 4.95
N ARG A 212 -17.83 17.26 4.16
CA ARG A 212 -16.58 17.90 4.59
C ARG A 212 -15.63 16.90 5.26
N GLY A 213 -15.66 15.65 4.80
CA GLY A 213 -14.77 14.61 5.28
C GLY A 213 -13.33 14.93 4.89
N ARG A 214 -12.38 14.76 5.83
CA ARG A 214 -10.94 14.91 5.53
C ARG A 214 -10.40 13.71 4.77
N ILE A 215 -10.94 12.52 5.01
CA ILE A 215 -10.58 11.30 4.31
C ILE A 215 -11.79 10.85 3.51
N GLY A 216 -11.61 10.30 2.32
CA GLY A 216 -12.68 9.56 1.66
C GLY A 216 -12.18 8.33 0.93
N SER A 217 -13.13 7.45 0.64
CA SER A 217 -12.90 6.15 0.05
C SER A 217 -13.33 6.14 -1.41
N ALA A 218 -12.56 5.46 -2.26
CA ALA A 218 -12.98 5.13 -3.61
C ALA A 218 -12.65 3.67 -3.91
N THR A 219 -13.46 3.01 -4.72
CA THR A 219 -13.23 1.60 -5.12
C THR A 219 -12.20 1.48 -6.24
N ASP A 220 -11.98 2.55 -6.99
CA ASP A 220 -11.04 2.65 -8.10
C ASP A 220 -10.67 4.10 -8.41
N PHE A 221 -9.62 4.28 -9.21
CA PHE A 221 -9.11 5.60 -9.60
C PHE A 221 -10.06 6.35 -10.55
N ASP A 222 -10.85 5.62 -11.33
CA ASP A 222 -11.85 6.21 -12.23
C ASP A 222 -12.95 6.93 -11.46
N GLN A 223 -13.39 6.36 -10.33
CA GLN A 223 -14.34 6.97 -9.44
C GLN A 223 -13.78 8.27 -8.86
N VAL A 224 -12.49 8.30 -8.50
CA VAL A 224 -11.83 9.53 -8.04
C VAL A 224 -11.82 10.59 -9.13
N LEU A 225 -11.39 10.25 -10.35
CA LEU A 225 -11.33 11.18 -11.48
C LEU A 225 -12.72 11.74 -11.84
N ARG A 226 -13.76 10.91 -11.78
CA ARG A 226 -15.15 11.29 -12.11
C ARG A 226 -15.90 11.98 -10.97
N SER A 227 -15.42 11.88 -9.73
CA SER A 227 -16.14 12.37 -8.54
C SER A 227 -16.38 13.88 -8.53
N GLY A 228 -15.64 14.64 -9.33
CA GLY A 228 -15.65 16.11 -9.21
C GLY A 228 -14.88 16.62 -8.00
N LEU A 229 -14.38 15.74 -7.11
CA LEU A 229 -13.68 16.11 -5.88
C LEU A 229 -12.39 16.86 -6.18
N LEU A 230 -11.55 16.29 -7.06
CA LEU A 230 -10.27 16.87 -7.44
C LEU A 230 -10.45 18.25 -8.11
N GLN A 231 -11.54 18.45 -8.86
CA GLN A 231 -11.88 19.73 -9.49
C GLN A 231 -12.58 20.72 -8.54
N THR A 232 -13.26 20.22 -7.50
CA THR A 232 -13.99 21.08 -6.55
C THR A 232 -13.08 21.64 -5.47
N LEU A 233 -12.12 20.83 -4.99
CA LEU A 233 -11.11 21.29 -4.04
C LEU A 233 -10.13 22.30 -4.67
N ASP A 234 -10.00 22.29 -6.01
CA ASP A 234 -9.29 23.30 -6.79
C ASP A 234 -9.87 24.71 -6.65
N ARG A 235 -11.20 24.83 -6.70
CA ARG A 235 -11.89 26.13 -6.62
C ARG A 235 -11.77 26.80 -5.24
N TYR A 236 -11.42 26.04 -4.19
CA TYR A 236 -11.12 26.58 -2.87
C TYR A 236 -9.69 27.16 -2.76
N VAL A 237 -8.81 26.87 -3.72
CA VAL A 237 -7.41 27.35 -3.75
C VAL A 237 -7.25 28.61 -4.63
N GLU A 238 -8.13 28.81 -5.60
CA GLU A 238 -8.11 29.99 -6.49
C GLU A 238 -8.90 31.20 -5.95
N GLY A 239 -9.90 31.00 -5.09
CA GLY A 239 -10.68 32.06 -4.41
C GLY A 239 -10.00 32.63 -3.17
#